data_AF-A0A357CWN5-F1
#
_entry.id   AF-A0A357CWN5-F1
#
_cell.length_a   1.000
_cell.length_b   1.000
_cell.length_c   1.000
_cell.angle_alpha   90.00
_cell.angle_beta   90.00
_cell.angle_gamma   90.00
#
_symmetry.space_group_name_H-M   'P 1'
#
loop_
_entity.id
_entity.type
_entity.pdbx_description
1 polymer ?
#
loop_
_entity_poly.entity_id
_entity_poly.type
_entity_poly.pdbx_seq_one_letter_code
_entity_poly.pdbx_strand_id
1 'polypeptide(L)'
;ELLQKIMKLTGYELYIRESGDIERLDNVSELLRSIVTQETEFGEHLSLANFLQMITLLRDSDIEDKSDCVKIMTVHTAKGLEFDNVFLVGLTEGIFPSARSLEERKNDALEEERRLCFVAITRAKKNLYFTESEGFGVKGYSKVPSRFLFDIDKSLLDMVGEVPEDIKVQSAYQAREFSGVKVTIYKKGNQIRHKVFGEGIIEDVDELTKTYYIRFVNGVKPINFNYTGLSHIF
;
A
#
# COMPACT_ATOMS: atom_id res chain seq x y z
N GLU A 1 -28.96 32.71 -8.97
CA GLU A 1 -30.30 32.76 -8.30
C GLU A 1 -30.96 31.38 -8.03
N LEU A 2 -30.89 30.40 -8.94
CA LEU A 2 -31.56 29.10 -8.80
C LEU A 2 -31.20 28.34 -7.50
N LEU A 3 -29.90 28.26 -7.17
CA LEU A 3 -29.42 27.53 -5.99
C LEU A 3 -30.02 28.09 -4.68
N GLN A 4 -30.02 29.42 -4.52
CA GLN A 4 -30.62 30.09 -3.35
C GLN A 4 -32.11 29.78 -3.22
N LYS A 5 -32.83 29.76 -4.35
CA LYS A 5 -34.26 29.40 -4.36
C LYS A 5 -34.48 27.96 -3.93
N ILE A 6 -33.65 27.02 -4.41
CA ILE A 6 -33.72 25.60 -4.01
C ILE A 6 -33.44 25.47 -2.51
N MET A 7 -32.36 26.06 -2.00
CA MET A 7 -31.99 25.99 -0.58
C MET A 7 -33.09 26.50 0.35
N LYS A 8 -33.77 27.58 -0.04
CA LYS A 8 -34.88 28.15 0.72
C LYS A 8 -36.13 27.28 0.66
N LEU A 9 -36.47 26.76 -0.53
CA LEU A 9 -37.68 25.94 -0.73
C LEU A 9 -37.57 24.56 -0.06
N THR A 10 -36.37 23.97 -0.02
CA THR A 10 -36.14 22.69 0.65
C THR A 10 -35.99 22.83 2.17
N GLY A 11 -35.89 24.06 2.68
CA GLY A 11 -35.58 24.34 4.09
C GLY A 11 -34.12 24.05 4.48
N TYR A 12 -33.27 23.71 3.52
CA TYR A 12 -31.88 23.35 3.76
C TYR A 12 -31.06 24.52 4.35
N GLU A 13 -31.38 25.75 3.94
CA GLU A 13 -30.74 26.94 4.51
C GLU A 13 -31.01 27.10 6.01
N LEU A 14 -32.26 26.90 6.44
CA LEU A 14 -32.63 26.95 7.87
C LEU A 14 -31.97 25.80 8.63
N TYR A 15 -32.01 24.59 8.06
CA TYR A 15 -31.40 23.40 8.64
C TYR A 15 -29.91 23.59 8.97
N ILE A 16 -29.10 24.12 8.04
CA ILE A 16 -27.67 24.32 8.29
C ILE A 16 -27.44 25.42 9.33
N ARG A 17 -28.20 26.51 9.28
CA ARG A 17 -28.08 27.60 10.26
C ARG A 17 -28.42 27.14 11.68
N GLU A 18 -29.44 26.29 11.83
CA GLU A 18 -29.84 25.72 13.11
C GLU A 18 -28.87 24.63 13.59
N SER A 19 -28.20 23.92 12.68
CA SER A 19 -27.23 22.88 13.07
C SER A 19 -25.94 23.44 13.66
N GLY A 20 -25.64 24.73 13.47
CA GLY A 20 -24.41 25.37 13.95
C GLY A 20 -23.13 24.87 13.26
N ASP A 21 -23.27 24.19 12.12
CA ASP A 21 -22.16 23.60 11.37
C ASP A 21 -21.58 24.65 10.42
N ILE A 22 -20.57 25.37 10.92
CA ILE A 22 -19.92 26.49 10.21
C ILE A 22 -19.23 25.99 8.93
N GLU A 23 -18.59 24.82 8.98
CA GLU A 23 -17.92 24.23 7.80
C GLU A 23 -18.92 23.96 6.66
N ARG A 24 -20.11 23.47 6.97
CA ARG A 24 -21.17 23.30 5.95
C ARG A 24 -21.65 24.62 5.37
N LEU A 25 -21.79 25.67 6.17
CA LEU A 25 -22.15 27.00 5.66
C LEU A 25 -21.08 27.56 4.73
N ASP A 26 -19.82 27.37 5.09
CA ASP A 26 -18.69 27.82 4.29
C ASP A 26 -18.63 27.05 2.96
N ASN A 27 -18.78 25.72 2.98
CA ASN A 27 -18.82 24.89 1.78
C ASN A 27 -19.94 25.31 0.80
N VAL A 28 -21.13 25.62 1.31
CA VAL A 28 -22.26 26.06 0.48
C VAL A 28 -22.03 27.49 -0.05
N SER A 29 -21.40 28.35 0.75
CA SER A 29 -21.00 29.69 0.33
C SER A 29 -19.94 29.64 -0.76
N GLU A 30 -19.02 28.69 -0.69
CA GLU A 30 -18.00 28.44 -1.71
C GLU A 30 -18.63 27.92 -3.01
N LEU A 31 -19.61 27.01 -2.93
CA LEU A 31 -20.38 26.58 -4.10
C LEU A 31 -21.12 27.75 -4.77
N LEU A 32 -21.70 28.67 -3.98
CA LEU A 32 -22.32 29.88 -4.52
C LEU A 32 -21.30 30.77 -5.23
N ARG A 33 -20.10 30.94 -4.64
CA ARG A 33 -19.02 31.71 -5.25
C ARG A 33 -18.55 31.08 -6.56
N SER A 34 -18.38 29.75 -6.61
CA SER A 34 -17.94 29.06 -7.83
C SER A 34 -18.95 29.22 -8.97
N ILE A 35 -20.25 29.15 -8.68
CA ILE A 35 -21.32 29.45 -9.66
C ILE A 35 -21.18 30.86 -10.21
N VAL A 36 -21.03 31.86 -9.34
CA VAL A 36 -20.92 33.28 -9.75
C VAL A 36 -19.67 33.53 -10.59
N THR A 37 -18.54 32.92 -10.22
CA THR A 37 -17.30 33.01 -11.01
C THR A 37 -17.51 32.42 -12.41
N GLN A 38 -18.11 31.23 -12.51
CA GLN A 38 -18.40 30.58 -13.79
C GLN A 38 -19.42 31.38 -14.62
N GLU A 39 -20.46 31.95 -14.01
CA GLU A 39 -21.41 32.85 -14.68
C GLU A 39 -20.70 34.09 -15.24
N THR A 40 -19.68 34.60 -14.54
CA THR A 40 -18.89 35.76 -14.98
C THR A 40 -17.95 35.41 -16.14
N GLU A 41 -17.32 34.22 -16.10
CA GLU A 41 -16.40 33.75 -17.14
C GLU A 41 -17.10 33.36 -18.45
N PHE A 42 -18.26 32.67 -18.36
CA PHE A 42 -18.98 32.13 -19.51
C PHE A 42 -20.17 33.00 -19.97
N GLY A 43 -20.61 33.96 -19.15
CA GLY A 43 -21.73 34.86 -19.46
C GLY A 43 -23.05 34.13 -19.68
N GLU A 44 -23.86 34.64 -20.63
CA GLU A 44 -25.21 34.09 -20.95
C GLU A 44 -25.20 32.66 -21.51
N HIS A 45 -24.04 32.06 -21.78
CA HIS A 45 -23.92 30.71 -22.32
C HIS A 45 -23.85 29.60 -21.25
N LEU A 46 -23.83 29.95 -19.96
CA LEU A 46 -23.80 28.98 -18.89
C LEU A 46 -25.20 28.40 -18.59
N SER A 47 -25.54 27.29 -19.25
CA SER A 47 -26.73 26.51 -18.87
C SER A 47 -26.44 25.66 -17.61
N LEU A 48 -27.49 25.34 -16.84
CA LEU A 48 -27.36 24.43 -15.68
C LEU A 48 -26.74 23.08 -16.07
N ALA A 49 -27.14 22.53 -17.22
CA ALA A 49 -26.59 21.27 -17.72
C ALA A 49 -25.08 21.37 -17.96
N ASN A 50 -24.62 22.47 -18.58
CA ASN A 50 -23.21 22.73 -18.81
C ASN A 50 -22.45 22.92 -17.50
N PHE A 51 -23.01 23.68 -16.54
CA PHE A 51 -22.40 23.85 -15.22
C PHE A 51 -22.23 22.52 -14.48
N LEU A 52 -23.27 21.70 -14.44
CA LEU A 52 -23.21 20.37 -13.82
C LEU A 52 -22.18 19.47 -14.52
N GLN A 53 -22.12 19.53 -15.85
CA GLN A 53 -21.12 18.77 -16.61
C GLN A 53 -19.69 19.25 -16.30
N MET A 54 -19.45 20.56 -16.19
CA MET A 54 -18.14 21.10 -15.83
C MET A 54 -17.73 20.68 -14.42
N ILE A 55 -18.62 20.78 -13.43
CA ILE A 55 -18.32 20.32 -12.06
C ILE A 55 -18.00 18.82 -12.02
N THR A 56 -18.68 17.99 -12.83
CA THR A 56 -18.34 16.56 -12.90
C THR A 56 -17.00 16.28 -13.60
N LEU A 57 -16.50 17.23 -14.39
CA LEU A 57 -15.23 17.13 -15.10
C LEU A 57 -14.05 17.70 -14.31
N LEU A 58 -14.30 18.62 -13.36
CA LEU A 58 -13.29 19.11 -12.43
C LEU A 58 -12.68 17.94 -11.67
N ARG A 59 -11.38 17.72 -11.86
CA ARG A 59 -10.60 16.77 -11.08
C ARG A 59 -9.92 17.51 -9.93
N ASP A 60 -9.58 16.81 -8.85
CA ASP A 60 -8.76 17.35 -7.75
C ASP A 60 -7.43 17.96 -8.22
N SER A 61 -6.99 17.64 -9.45
CA SER A 61 -5.78 18.17 -10.08
C SER A 61 -5.93 19.57 -10.71
N ASP A 62 -7.15 20.10 -10.85
CA ASP A 62 -7.42 21.33 -11.62
C ASP A 62 -7.40 22.60 -10.77
N ILE A 63 -7.19 22.46 -9.45
CA ILE A 63 -6.90 23.59 -8.58
C ILE A 63 -5.45 24.01 -8.87
N GLU A 64 -5.25 25.20 -9.44
CA GLU A 64 -3.93 25.81 -9.56
C GLU A 64 -3.30 25.95 -8.16
N ASP A 65 -2.52 24.95 -7.78
CA ASP A 65 -1.71 24.90 -6.56
C ASP A 65 -0.58 25.94 -6.66
N LYS A 66 -0.93 27.23 -6.49
CA LYS A 66 0.02 28.35 -6.33
C LYS A 66 0.47 28.52 -4.87
N SER A 67 0.01 27.67 -3.97
CA SER A 67 0.36 27.69 -2.55
C SER A 67 1.63 26.88 -2.31
N ASP A 68 2.63 27.48 -1.66
CA ASP A 68 3.81 26.77 -1.15
C ASP A 68 3.38 25.88 0.03
N CYS A 69 2.96 24.65 -0.28
CA CYS A 69 2.42 23.71 0.69
C CYS A 69 2.87 22.27 0.41
N VAL A 70 2.71 21.41 1.42
CA VAL A 70 2.93 19.97 1.29
C VAL A 70 1.75 19.35 0.54
N LYS A 71 2.05 18.69 -0.58
CA LYS A 71 1.03 17.99 -1.38
C LYS A 71 0.79 16.58 -0.85
N ILE A 72 -0.44 16.29 -0.46
CA ILE A 72 -0.89 14.95 -0.07
C ILE A 72 -1.76 14.41 -1.18
N MET A 73 -1.38 13.25 -1.72
CA MET A 73 -2.10 12.64 -2.85
C MET A 73 -1.87 11.12 -2.88
N THR A 74 -2.66 10.41 -3.68
CA THR A 74 -2.45 8.98 -3.93
C THR A 74 -1.33 8.75 -4.95
N VAL A 75 -0.77 7.53 -4.97
CA VAL A 75 0.23 7.14 -5.98
C VAL A 75 -0.30 7.29 -7.42
N HIS A 76 -1.59 7.00 -7.62
CA HIS A 76 -2.24 7.11 -8.93
C HIS A 76 -2.30 8.56 -9.43
N THR A 77 -2.69 9.48 -8.55
CA THR A 77 -2.77 10.91 -8.86
C THR A 77 -1.38 11.55 -9.04
N ALA A 78 -0.34 10.97 -8.44
CA ALA A 78 1.04 11.44 -8.61
C ALA A 78 1.65 11.07 -9.98
N LYS A 79 1.00 10.22 -10.78
CA LYS A 79 1.51 9.78 -12.08
C LYS A 79 1.73 10.97 -13.01
N GLY A 80 2.95 11.11 -13.54
CA GLY A 80 3.33 12.21 -14.43
C GLY A 80 3.78 13.48 -13.71
N LEU A 81 3.68 13.53 -12.37
CA LEU A 81 4.25 14.60 -11.55
C LEU A 81 5.63 14.19 -11.02
N GLU A 82 6.43 15.15 -10.59
CA GLU A 82 7.73 14.88 -9.95
C GLU A 82 8.03 15.94 -8.90
N PHE A 83 8.68 15.53 -7.81
CA PHE A 83 8.94 16.37 -6.64
C PHE A 83 10.38 16.18 -6.16
N ASP A 84 10.96 17.22 -5.56
CA ASP A 84 12.32 17.16 -5.00
C ASP A 84 12.41 16.15 -3.84
N ASN A 85 11.39 16.13 -2.99
CA ASN A 85 11.30 15.24 -1.83
C ASN A 85 9.97 14.48 -1.87
N VAL A 86 10.01 13.16 -1.74
CA VAL A 86 8.81 12.30 -1.72
C VAL A 86 8.82 11.43 -0.47
N PHE A 87 7.69 11.40 0.23
CA PHE A 87 7.43 10.50 1.35
C PHE A 87 6.39 9.48 0.91
N LEU A 88 6.81 8.23 0.71
CA LEU A 88 5.90 7.13 0.45
C LEU A 88 5.53 6.47 1.77
N VAL A 89 4.31 6.73 2.21
CA VAL A 89 3.79 6.32 3.51
C VAL A 89 2.92 5.07 3.42
N GLY A 90 2.88 4.29 4.51
CA GLY A 90 1.99 3.13 4.60
C GLY A 90 2.45 1.93 3.77
N LEU A 91 3.76 1.71 3.66
CA LEU A 91 4.33 0.51 3.04
C LEU A 91 4.18 -0.71 3.96
N THR A 92 2.93 -1.12 4.16
CA THR A 92 2.53 -2.26 4.97
C THR A 92 1.74 -3.24 4.09
N GLU A 93 1.95 -4.55 4.26
CA GLU A 93 1.16 -5.59 3.61
C GLU A 93 -0.35 -5.39 3.89
N GLY A 94 -1.15 -5.54 2.83
CA GLY A 94 -2.59 -5.31 2.89
C GLY A 94 -2.99 -3.85 2.67
N ILE A 95 -2.07 -2.89 2.81
CA ILE A 95 -2.24 -1.49 2.44
C ILE A 95 -1.57 -1.23 1.08
N PHE A 96 -0.26 -1.52 1.00
CA PHE A 96 0.50 -1.42 -0.24
C PHE A 96 1.62 -2.48 -0.26
N PRO A 97 1.41 -3.64 -0.91
CA PRO A 97 0.31 -3.96 -1.83
C PRO A 97 -1.06 -4.09 -1.14
N SER A 98 -2.13 -3.74 -1.86
CA SER A 98 -3.48 -3.84 -1.32
C SER A 98 -3.89 -5.28 -0.98
N ALA A 99 -4.67 -5.47 0.08
CA ALA A 99 -5.14 -6.80 0.50
C ALA A 99 -5.90 -7.53 -0.62
N ARG A 100 -6.63 -6.79 -1.45
CA ARG A 100 -7.34 -7.34 -2.62
C ARG A 100 -6.37 -7.95 -3.62
N SER A 101 -5.28 -7.26 -3.94
CA SER A 101 -4.25 -7.76 -4.85
C SER A 101 -3.55 -9.02 -4.32
N LEU A 102 -3.48 -9.15 -2.99
CA LEU A 102 -2.96 -10.36 -2.33
C LEU A 102 -3.93 -11.55 -2.40
N GLU A 103 -5.22 -11.29 -2.18
CA GLU A 103 -6.28 -12.32 -2.21
C GLU A 103 -6.51 -12.89 -3.62
N GLU A 104 -6.36 -12.07 -4.65
CA GLU A 104 -6.66 -12.45 -6.03
C GLU A 104 -5.78 -13.60 -6.57
N ARG A 105 -4.69 -14.00 -5.88
CA ARG A 105 -3.76 -15.11 -6.22
C ARG A 105 -3.31 -15.15 -7.69
N LYS A 106 -3.52 -14.05 -8.41
CA LYS A 106 -3.05 -13.83 -9.77
C LYS A 106 -1.79 -13.00 -9.66
N ASN A 107 -0.68 -13.55 -10.16
CA ASN A 107 0.59 -12.83 -10.16
C ASN A 107 0.47 -11.44 -10.81
N ASP A 108 -0.42 -11.30 -11.79
CA ASP A 108 -0.65 -10.04 -12.51
C ASP A 108 -1.10 -8.88 -11.62
N ALA A 109 -1.93 -9.13 -10.60
CA ALA A 109 -2.46 -8.09 -9.72
C ALA A 109 -1.39 -7.51 -8.80
N LEU A 110 -0.53 -8.39 -8.26
CA LEU A 110 0.60 -7.95 -7.44
C LEU A 110 1.69 -7.27 -8.27
N GLU A 111 1.92 -7.75 -9.50
CA GLU A 111 2.84 -7.11 -10.43
C GLU A 111 2.36 -5.70 -10.85
N GLU A 112 1.05 -5.46 -10.88
CA GLU A 112 0.51 -4.10 -11.07
C GLU A 112 0.79 -3.19 -9.86
N GLU A 113 0.56 -3.69 -8.63
CA GLU A 113 0.94 -2.94 -7.41
C GLU A 113 2.44 -2.65 -7.35
N ARG A 114 3.27 -3.60 -7.83
CA ARG A 114 4.71 -3.42 -7.96
C ARG A 114 5.05 -2.31 -8.97
N ARG A 115 4.37 -2.26 -10.11
CA ARG A 115 4.50 -1.16 -11.09
C ARG A 115 4.09 0.18 -10.48
N LEU A 116 3.01 0.21 -9.70
CA LEU A 116 2.59 1.41 -8.97
C LEU A 116 3.65 1.87 -7.97
N CYS A 117 4.26 0.93 -7.23
CA CYS A 117 5.35 1.24 -6.31
C CYS A 117 6.56 1.84 -7.04
N PHE A 118 6.94 1.25 -8.19
CA PHE A 118 7.98 1.81 -9.05
C PHE A 118 7.65 3.22 -9.54
N VAL A 119 6.40 3.48 -9.94
CA VAL A 119 5.96 4.83 -10.32
C VAL A 119 6.12 5.79 -9.14
N ALA A 120 5.71 5.41 -7.93
CA ALA A 120 5.87 6.23 -6.73
C ALA A 120 7.34 6.59 -6.45
N ILE A 121 8.22 5.60 -6.50
CA ILE A 121 9.67 5.75 -6.30
C ILE A 121 10.24 6.76 -7.31
N THR A 122 9.87 6.63 -8.59
CA THR A 122 10.35 7.50 -9.66
C THR A 122 9.74 8.91 -9.66
N ARG A 123 8.85 9.26 -8.72
CA ARG A 123 8.37 10.64 -8.58
C ARG A 123 9.40 11.52 -7.84
N ALA A 124 10.35 10.91 -7.12
CA ALA A 124 11.37 11.63 -6.36
C ALA A 124 12.56 12.03 -7.24
N LYS A 125 12.96 13.30 -7.18
CA LYS A 125 14.16 13.82 -7.88
C LYS A 125 15.42 13.78 -7.04
N LYS A 126 15.31 14.09 -5.75
CA LYS A 126 16.47 14.20 -4.84
C LYS A 126 16.39 13.21 -3.70
N ASN A 127 15.32 13.27 -2.91
CA ASN A 127 15.18 12.46 -1.70
C ASN A 127 13.88 11.66 -1.72
N LEU A 128 14.00 10.38 -1.37
CA LEU A 128 12.89 9.45 -1.23
C LEU A 128 12.92 8.86 0.18
N TYR A 129 11.80 8.96 0.87
CA TYR A 129 11.61 8.40 2.20
C TYR A 129 10.49 7.38 2.16
N PHE A 130 10.75 6.20 2.71
CA PHE A 130 9.75 5.17 2.94
C PHE A 130 9.38 5.18 4.42
N THR A 131 8.08 5.10 4.74
CA THR A 131 7.65 4.98 6.13
C THR A 131 6.71 3.81 6.32
N GLU A 132 6.94 3.07 7.40
CA GLU A 132 6.12 1.97 7.88
C GLU A 132 5.81 2.21 9.36
N SER A 133 4.78 1.56 9.91
CA SER A 133 4.40 1.70 11.31
C SER A 133 4.15 0.33 11.93
N GLU A 134 4.73 0.08 13.10
CA GLU A 134 4.44 -1.12 13.89
C GLU A 134 3.03 -1.10 14.50
N GLY A 135 2.65 -2.22 15.12
CA GLY A 135 1.39 -2.38 15.84
C GLY A 135 0.30 -3.03 15.02
N PHE A 136 -0.96 -2.67 15.25
CA PHE A 136 -2.11 -3.35 14.68
C PHE A 136 -2.84 -2.48 13.65
N GLY A 137 -3.29 -3.10 12.56
CA GLY A 137 -4.18 -2.47 11.59
C GLY A 137 -5.61 -2.31 12.12
N VAL A 138 -6.48 -1.68 11.33
CA VAL A 138 -7.89 -1.40 11.69
C VAL A 138 -8.68 -2.66 12.08
N LYS A 139 -8.29 -3.82 11.56
CA LYS A 139 -8.91 -5.13 11.85
C LYS A 139 -8.21 -5.93 12.96
N GLY A 140 -7.26 -5.32 13.69
CA GLY A 140 -6.55 -5.97 14.80
C GLY A 140 -5.45 -6.96 14.40
N TYR A 141 -5.15 -7.10 13.11
CA TYR A 141 -3.99 -7.87 12.64
C TYR A 141 -2.70 -7.10 12.84
N SER A 142 -1.61 -7.80 13.18
CA SER A 142 -0.29 -7.19 13.22
C SER A 142 0.06 -6.64 11.85
N LYS A 143 0.54 -5.41 11.81
CA LYS A 143 1.11 -4.82 10.61
C LYS A 143 2.39 -5.56 10.28
N VAL A 144 2.58 -5.79 8.99
CA VAL A 144 3.75 -6.45 8.41
C VAL A 144 4.28 -5.50 7.34
N PRO A 145 5.57 -5.14 7.35
CA PRO A 145 6.15 -4.28 6.34
C PRO A 145 5.95 -4.87 4.94
N SER A 146 5.69 -3.99 3.98
CA SER A 146 5.48 -4.34 2.58
C SER A 146 6.65 -5.12 2.02
N ARG A 147 6.35 -6.20 1.30
CA ARG A 147 7.35 -6.97 0.55
C ARG A 147 8.21 -6.13 -0.38
N PHE A 148 7.67 -5.03 -0.92
CA PHE A 148 8.40 -4.17 -1.85
C PHE A 148 9.64 -3.51 -1.23
N LEU A 149 9.66 -3.32 0.09
CA LEU A 149 10.85 -2.85 0.81
C LEU A 149 12.00 -3.85 0.76
N PHE A 150 11.70 -5.16 0.69
CA PHE A 150 12.70 -6.22 0.69
C PHE A 150 13.18 -6.58 -0.71
N ASP A 151 12.50 -6.10 -1.75
CA ASP A 151 12.94 -6.22 -3.13
C ASP A 151 14.00 -5.17 -3.51
N ILE A 152 14.13 -4.11 -2.70
CA ILE A 152 15.16 -3.09 -2.85
C ILE A 152 16.46 -3.62 -2.25
N ASP A 153 17.57 -3.38 -2.95
CA ASP A 153 18.90 -3.71 -2.42
C ASP A 153 19.14 -2.95 -1.11
N LYS A 154 19.45 -3.69 -0.05
CA LYS A 154 19.69 -3.13 1.30
C LYS A 154 20.84 -2.13 1.33
N SER A 155 21.80 -2.22 0.40
CA SER A 155 22.90 -1.26 0.30
C SER A 155 22.44 0.13 -0.16
N LEU A 156 21.25 0.23 -0.76
CA LEU A 156 20.63 1.47 -1.20
C LEU A 156 19.70 2.09 -0.16
N LEU A 157 19.47 1.41 0.96
CA LEU A 157 18.55 1.85 2.01
C LEU A 157 19.34 2.27 3.25
N ASP A 158 19.13 3.51 3.67
CA ASP A 158 19.51 3.96 5.01
C ASP A 158 18.32 3.75 5.96
N MET A 159 18.40 2.70 6.77
CA MET A 159 17.31 2.28 7.64
C MET A 159 17.41 3.02 8.97
N VAL A 160 16.41 3.87 9.24
CA VAL A 160 16.29 4.57 10.53
C VAL A 160 15.30 3.80 11.41
N GLY A 161 15.83 3.20 12.49
CA GLY A 161 15.06 2.36 13.43
C GLY A 161 15.38 0.86 13.32
N GLU A 162 14.91 0.09 14.29
CA GLU A 162 15.05 -1.37 14.29
C GLU A 162 13.73 -2.02 13.90
N VAL A 163 13.70 -2.78 12.81
CA VAL A 163 12.58 -3.68 12.53
C VAL A 163 12.85 -5.01 13.26
N PRO A 164 11.92 -5.51 14.09
CA PRO A 164 12.06 -6.81 14.77
C PRO A 164 12.34 -7.95 13.78
N GLU A 165 13.23 -8.86 14.17
CA GLU A 165 13.77 -9.86 13.23
C GLU A 165 12.73 -10.90 12.80
N ASP A 166 11.75 -11.18 13.65
CA ASP A 166 10.57 -12.02 13.37
C ASP A 166 9.71 -11.41 12.25
N ILE A 167 9.51 -10.09 12.27
CA ILE A 167 8.75 -9.35 11.26
C ILE A 167 9.51 -9.33 9.92
N LYS A 168 10.84 -9.10 9.95
CA LYS A 168 11.67 -9.17 8.73
C LYS A 168 11.61 -10.56 8.07
N VAL A 169 11.65 -11.62 8.86
CA VAL A 169 11.59 -13.00 8.35
C VAL A 169 10.23 -13.28 7.71
N GLN A 170 9.13 -12.83 8.31
CA GLN A 170 7.79 -12.99 7.73
C GLN A 170 7.63 -12.23 6.41
N SER A 171 8.04 -10.97 6.34
CA SER A 171 7.94 -10.20 5.09
C SER A 171 8.87 -10.74 3.99
N ALA A 172 10.10 -11.13 4.34
CA ALA A 172 11.02 -11.73 3.38
C ALA A 172 10.54 -13.10 2.89
N TYR A 173 9.86 -13.87 3.74
CA TYR A 173 9.22 -15.14 3.35
C TYR A 173 8.11 -14.90 2.32
N GLN A 174 7.23 -13.93 2.57
CA GLN A 174 6.14 -13.58 1.65
C GLN A 174 6.63 -13.01 0.31
N ALA A 175 7.71 -12.23 0.33
CA ALA A 175 8.40 -11.77 -0.88
C ALA A 175 8.95 -12.98 -1.68
N ARG A 176 9.59 -13.94 -0.99
CA ARG A 176 10.21 -15.12 -1.59
C ARG A 176 9.22 -16.13 -2.16
N GLU A 177 8.11 -16.39 -1.47
CA GLU A 177 7.02 -17.24 -1.98
C GLU A 177 6.46 -16.71 -3.30
N PHE A 178 6.37 -15.38 -3.45
CA PHE A 178 5.87 -14.77 -4.67
C PHE A 178 6.88 -14.80 -5.83
N SER A 179 8.18 -14.67 -5.54
CA SER A 179 9.25 -14.89 -6.53
C SER A 179 9.42 -16.36 -6.99
N GLY A 180 8.50 -17.26 -6.61
CA GLY A 180 8.46 -18.65 -7.07
C GLY A 180 9.37 -19.60 -6.29
N VAL A 181 10.00 -19.15 -5.19
CA VAL A 181 10.83 -19.99 -4.32
C VAL A 181 9.97 -20.51 -3.18
N LYS A 182 9.41 -21.72 -3.32
CA LYS A 182 8.74 -22.43 -2.23
C LYS A 182 9.75 -22.78 -1.14
N VAL A 183 9.82 -22.00 -0.06
CA VAL A 183 10.55 -22.40 1.14
C VAL A 183 9.57 -23.10 2.07
N THR A 184 9.53 -24.43 2.05
CA THR A 184 8.70 -25.17 3.01
C THR A 184 9.48 -25.25 4.31
N ILE A 185 9.03 -24.54 5.36
CA ILE A 185 9.67 -24.61 6.68
C ILE A 185 9.16 -25.85 7.39
N TYR A 186 10.08 -26.77 7.69
CA TYR A 186 9.77 -28.00 8.42
C TYR A 186 10.04 -27.87 9.92
N LYS A 187 9.21 -28.51 10.74
CA LYS A 187 9.33 -28.56 12.20
C LYS A 187 10.03 -29.84 12.65
N LYS A 188 10.58 -29.79 13.87
CA LYS A 188 11.08 -30.98 14.58
C LYS A 188 10.00 -32.06 14.64
N GLY A 189 10.35 -33.26 14.23
CA GLY A 189 9.45 -34.41 14.12
C GLY A 189 8.82 -34.61 12.74
N ASN A 190 8.89 -33.65 11.80
CA ASN A 190 8.38 -33.88 10.44
C ASN A 190 9.18 -34.96 9.71
N GLN A 191 8.48 -35.80 8.97
CA GLN A 191 9.09 -36.81 8.12
C GLN A 191 9.25 -36.24 6.71
N ILE A 192 10.50 -36.16 6.26
CA ILE A 192 10.87 -35.56 4.97
C ILE A 192 11.57 -36.57 4.07
N ARG A 193 11.61 -36.30 2.77
CA ARG A 193 12.43 -37.02 1.79
C ARG A 193 13.47 -36.07 1.21
N HIS A 194 14.74 -36.46 1.29
CA HIS A 194 15.86 -35.77 0.68
C HIS A 194 16.25 -36.46 -0.64
N LYS A 195 16.42 -35.69 -1.71
CA LYS A 195 16.73 -36.20 -3.07
C LYS A 195 17.90 -37.21 -3.14
N VAL A 196 18.92 -37.01 -2.30
CA VAL A 196 20.13 -37.87 -2.26
C VAL A 196 20.10 -38.92 -1.14
N PHE A 197 19.54 -38.58 0.02
CA PHE A 197 19.70 -39.38 1.25
C PHE A 197 18.46 -40.20 1.59
N GLY A 198 17.40 -40.08 0.79
CA GLY A 198 16.15 -40.79 1.00
C GLY A 198 15.34 -40.17 2.14
N GLU A 199 14.58 -40.99 2.83
CA GLU A 199 13.65 -40.55 3.89
C GLU A 199 14.40 -40.30 5.20
N GLY A 200 13.99 -39.25 5.91
CA GLY A 200 14.56 -38.87 7.20
C GLY A 200 13.57 -38.11 8.06
N ILE A 201 13.89 -38.01 9.34
CA ILE A 201 13.08 -37.29 10.33
C ILE A 201 13.88 -36.10 10.84
N ILE A 202 13.22 -34.94 10.94
CA ILE A 202 13.87 -33.75 11.50
C ILE A 202 14.01 -33.92 13.00
N GLU A 203 15.24 -34.04 13.45
CA GLU A 203 15.58 -34.22 14.86
C GLU A 203 15.75 -32.88 15.56
N ASP A 204 16.29 -31.89 14.87
CA ASP A 204 16.42 -30.55 15.41
C ASP A 204 16.43 -29.48 14.32
N VAL A 205 16.04 -28.28 14.71
CA VAL A 205 15.97 -27.11 13.84
C VAL A 205 16.74 -26.01 14.53
N ASP A 206 17.92 -25.69 14.01
CA ASP A 206 18.70 -24.55 14.49
C ASP A 206 18.30 -23.32 13.66
N GLU A 207 17.47 -22.47 14.26
CA GLU A 207 16.96 -21.25 13.65
C GLU A 207 18.04 -20.16 13.54
N LEU A 208 19.05 -20.17 14.43
CA LEU A 208 20.16 -19.20 14.40
C LEU A 208 21.08 -19.48 13.21
N THR A 209 21.44 -20.74 12.99
CA THR A 209 22.31 -21.15 11.87
C THR A 209 21.55 -21.53 10.60
N LYS A 210 20.21 -21.53 10.64
CA LYS A 210 19.32 -21.94 9.53
C LYS A 210 19.63 -23.34 9.00
N THR A 211 19.79 -24.29 9.93
CA THR A 211 20.19 -25.67 9.64
C THR A 211 19.19 -26.68 10.21
N TYR A 212 18.70 -27.57 9.36
CA TYR A 212 17.96 -28.77 9.75
C TYR A 212 18.93 -29.89 10.11
N TYR A 213 18.80 -30.47 11.29
CA TYR A 213 19.47 -31.70 11.66
C TYR A 213 18.53 -32.87 11.37
N ILE A 214 18.78 -33.56 10.27
CA ILE A 214 17.90 -34.60 9.74
C ILE A 214 18.53 -35.96 9.98
N ARG A 215 17.80 -36.84 10.66
CA ARG A 215 18.20 -38.22 10.90
C ARG A 215 17.80 -39.10 9.72
N PHE A 216 18.78 -39.58 8.98
CA PHE A 216 18.63 -40.58 7.93
C PHE A 216 19.07 -41.97 8.44
N VAL A 217 18.85 -43.01 7.65
CA VAL A 217 19.30 -44.39 7.94
C VAL A 217 20.82 -44.46 8.20
N ASN A 218 21.59 -43.60 7.54
CA ASN A 218 23.06 -43.55 7.63
C ASN A 218 23.59 -42.50 8.64
N GLY A 219 22.73 -42.00 9.54
CA GLY A 219 23.08 -41.03 10.57
C GLY A 219 22.47 -39.64 10.38
N VAL A 220 22.80 -38.72 11.28
CA VAL A 220 22.30 -37.34 11.28
C VAL A 220 23.13 -36.47 10.34
N LYS A 221 22.48 -35.69 9.49
CA LYS A 221 23.11 -34.74 8.57
C LYS A 221 22.57 -33.32 8.76
N PRO A 222 23.44 -32.30 8.82
CA PRO A 222 23.03 -30.91 8.78
C PRO A 222 22.68 -30.52 7.33
N ILE A 223 21.48 -29.98 7.12
CA ILE A 223 20.99 -29.53 5.81
C ILE A 223 20.49 -28.09 5.94
N ASN A 224 21.00 -27.20 5.09
CA ASN A 224 20.63 -25.78 5.13
C ASN A 224 19.14 -25.57 4.74
N PHE A 225 18.47 -24.59 5.36
CA PHE A 225 17.07 -24.27 5.06
C PHE A 225 16.80 -23.94 3.59
N ASN A 226 17.81 -23.40 2.88
CA ASN A 226 17.68 -23.02 1.47
C ASN A 226 17.78 -24.21 0.51
N TYR A 227 17.96 -25.44 1.01
CA TYR A 227 18.07 -26.62 0.16
C TYR A 227 16.71 -27.02 -0.42
N THR A 228 16.62 -27.00 -1.75
CA THR A 228 15.36 -27.19 -2.50
C THR A 228 14.97 -28.65 -2.74
N GLY A 229 15.83 -29.61 -2.40
CA GLY A 229 15.61 -31.03 -2.64
C GLY A 229 14.95 -31.78 -1.49
N LEU A 230 14.21 -31.07 -0.63
CA LEU A 230 13.40 -31.65 0.46
C LEU A 230 11.93 -31.67 0.05
N SER A 231 11.25 -32.77 0.34
CA SER A 231 9.80 -32.89 0.20
C SER A 231 9.18 -33.43 1.48
N HIS A 232 8.01 -32.89 1.87
CA HIS A 232 7.25 -33.38 3.02
C HIS A 232 6.62 -34.72 2.70
N ILE A 233 6.68 -35.67 3.64
CA ILE A 233 5.95 -36.94 3.54
C ILE A 233 4.73 -36.89 4.47
N PHE A 234 4.94 -36.63 5.77
CA PHE A 234 3.92 -36.62 6.83
C PHE A 234 4.28 -35.68 7.99
#